data_AF-A0A382QMY7-F1
#
_entry.id   AF-A0A382QMY7-F1
#
_cell.length_a   1.000
_cell.length_b   1.000
_cell.length_c   1.000
_cell.angle_alpha   90.00
_cell.angle_beta   90.00
_cell.angle_gamma   90.00
#
_symmetry.space_group_name_H-M   'P 1'
#
loop_
_entity.id
_entity.type
_entity.pdbx_description
1 polymer ?
#
loop_
_entity_poly.entity_id
_entity_poly.type
_entity_poly.pdbx_seq_one_letter_code
_entity_poly.pdbx_strand_id
1 'polypeptide(L)' 'MKRLLLLIVILFCCTKHKQEFQLTDRTYNMWQEFIKPTSEELAWAQIPWRSNFYDGLVDSDHQQKPLLLWVMNGHPLGCT' A
#
# COMPACT_ATOMS: atom_id res chain seq x y z
N MET A 1 -5.88 36.53 -35.23
CA MET A 1 -5.83 37.05 -33.84
C MET A 1 -6.67 36.19 -32.88
N LYS A 2 -8.00 36.12 -33.00
CA LYS A 2 -8.87 35.30 -32.10
C LYS A 2 -8.59 33.79 -32.11
N ARG A 3 -8.28 33.21 -33.28
CA ARG A 3 -7.92 31.77 -33.40
C ARG A 3 -6.55 31.42 -32.79
N LEU A 4 -5.61 32.37 -32.79
CA LEU A 4 -4.29 32.21 -32.18
C LEU A 4 -4.39 32.29 -30.65
N LEU A 5 -5.24 33.18 -30.14
CA LEU A 5 -5.55 33.29 -28.70
C LEU A 5 -6.17 32.00 -28.15
N LEU A 6 -7.04 31.34 -28.91
CA LEU A 6 -7.69 30.09 -28.52
C LEU A 6 -6.69 28.93 -28.35
N LEU A 7 -5.67 28.85 -29.22
CA LEU A 7 -4.62 27.84 -29.16
C LEU A 7 -3.72 28.00 -27.92
N ILE A 8 -3.44 29.24 -27.51
CA ILE A 8 -2.62 29.53 -26.32
C ILE A 8 -3.35 29.12 -25.03
N VAL A 9 -4.67 29.31 -24.96
CA VAL A 9 -5.49 28.91 -23.80
C VAL A 9 -5.53 27.39 -23.64
N ILE A 10 -5.62 26.63 -24.74
CA ILE A 10 -5.63 25.16 -24.73
C ILE A 10 -4.28 24.60 -24.26
N LEU A 11 -3.16 25.24 -24.63
CA LEU A 11 -1.81 24.83 -24.21
C LEU A 11 -1.56 25.08 -22.72
N PHE A 12 -2.09 26.16 -22.14
CA PHE A 12 -1.93 26.44 -20.71
C PHE A 12 -2.77 25.53 -19.80
N CYS A 13 -3.96 25.12 -20.26
CA CYS A 13 -4.89 24.32 -19.46
C CYS A 13 -4.46 22.86 -19.26
N CYS A 14 -3.48 22.38 -20.04
CA CYS A 14 -3.00 20.99 -20.00
C CYS A 14 -1.69 20.81 -19.21
N THR A 15 -1.29 21.81 -18.42
CA THR A 15 -0.20 21.61 -17.45
C THR A 15 -0.74 20.80 -16.27
N LYS A 16 -0.56 19.48 -16.31
CA LYS A 16 -0.75 18.62 -15.13
C LYS A 16 0.20 19.10 -14.04
N HIS A 17 -0.28 19.96 -13.16
CA HIS A 17 0.48 20.37 -11.99
C HIS A 17 0.58 19.15 -11.09
N LYS A 18 1.76 18.50 -11.12
CA LYS A 18 2.06 17.36 -10.26
C LYS A 18 2.27 17.97 -8.87
N GLN A 19 1.18 18.07 -8.11
CA GLN A 19 1.23 18.60 -6.75
C GLN A 19 2.19 17.73 -5.95
N GLU A 20 3.29 18.32 -5.49
CA GLU A 20 4.28 17.63 -4.67
C GLU A 20 3.64 17.19 -3.34
N PHE A 21 4.14 16.10 -2.78
CA PHE A 21 3.75 15.68 -1.45
C PHE A 21 4.09 16.78 -0.45
N GLN A 22 3.08 17.26 0.26
CA GLN A 22 3.23 18.26 1.31
C GLN A 22 2.42 17.77 2.52
N LEU A 23 3.08 17.50 3.63
CA LEU A 23 2.45 17.18 4.90
C LEU A 23 2.38 18.46 5.75
N THR A 24 1.19 19.04 5.80
CA THR A 24 0.87 20.28 6.52
C THR A 24 -0.40 20.06 7.33
N ASP A 25 -0.74 20.97 8.25
CA ASP A 25 -2.00 20.91 9.00
C ASP A 25 -3.24 20.80 8.10
N ARG A 26 -3.17 21.41 6.91
CA ARG A 26 -4.27 21.40 5.93
C ARG A 26 -4.41 20.07 5.19
N THR A 27 -3.30 19.36 4.97
CA THR A 27 -3.26 18.11 4.19
C THR A 27 -3.17 16.86 5.06
N TYR A 28 -2.96 17.02 6.36
CA TYR A 28 -2.77 15.94 7.32
C TYR A 28 -3.90 14.91 7.28
N ASN A 29 -5.15 15.35 7.45
CA ASN A 29 -6.31 14.44 7.48
C ASN A 29 -6.48 13.70 6.14
N MET A 30 -6.28 14.38 5.02
CA MET A 30 -6.33 13.76 3.69
C MET A 30 -5.31 12.63 3.58
N TRP A 31 -4.05 12.89 3.96
CA TRP A 31 -3.00 11.89 3.89
C TRP A 31 -3.22 10.75 4.88
N GLN A 32 -3.63 11.06 6.12
CA GLN A 32 -3.95 10.06 7.12
C GLN A 32 -5.02 9.08 6.60
N GLU A 33 -6.10 9.58 6.00
CA GLU A 33 -7.11 8.70 5.42
C GLU A 33 -6.60 7.95 4.19
N PHE A 34 -5.81 8.60 3.34
CA PHE A 34 -5.27 7.99 2.13
C PHE A 34 -4.31 6.83 2.39
N ILE A 35 -3.47 6.92 3.44
CA ILE A 35 -2.47 5.89 3.75
C ILE A 35 -3.02 4.75 4.61
N LYS A 36 -4.26 4.86 5.11
CA LYS A 36 -4.87 3.76 5.85
C LYS A 36 -5.03 2.58 4.91
N PRO A 37 -4.53 1.39 5.26
CA PRO A 37 -4.70 0.23 4.42
C PRO A 37 -6.19 -0.14 4.36
N THR A 38 -6.61 -0.56 3.19
CA THR A 38 -7.93 -1.12 2.95
C THR A 38 -8.10 -2.46 3.63
N SER A 39 -9.35 -2.92 3.76
CA SER A 39 -9.64 -4.26 4.26
C SER A 39 -9.04 -5.36 3.38
N GLU A 40 -8.91 -5.12 2.07
CA GLU A 40 -8.30 -6.04 1.11
C GLU A 40 -6.78 -6.13 1.32
N GLU A 41 -6.10 -4.99 1.50
CA GLU A 41 -4.68 -4.95 1.85
C GLU A 41 -4.38 -5.60 3.21
N LEU A 42 -5.36 -5.60 4.13
CA LEU A 42 -5.28 -6.25 5.44
C LEU A 42 -5.84 -7.68 5.46
N ALA A 43 -6.23 -8.27 4.32
CA ALA A 43 -6.84 -9.61 4.29
C ALA A 43 -5.92 -10.68 4.90
N TRP A 44 -4.60 -10.53 4.75
CA TRP A 44 -3.62 -11.43 5.35
C TRP A 44 -3.72 -11.48 6.88
N ALA A 45 -4.13 -10.40 7.55
CA ALA A 45 -4.25 -10.36 9.01
C ALA A 45 -5.47 -11.15 9.54
N GLN A 46 -6.41 -11.52 8.67
CA GLN A 46 -7.59 -12.31 9.04
C GLN A 46 -7.31 -13.82 9.07
N ILE A 47 -6.19 -14.27 8.50
CA ILE A 47 -5.79 -15.67 8.53
C ILE A 47 -5.41 -16.01 9.98
N PRO A 48 -5.90 -17.13 10.54
CA PRO A 48 -5.58 -17.56 11.90
C PRO A 48 -4.16 -18.15 11.96
N TRP A 49 -3.16 -17.31 11.79
CA TRP A 49 -1.75 -17.70 11.76
C TRP A 49 -1.34 -18.42 13.04
N ARG A 50 -0.54 -19.47 12.90
CA ARG A 50 0.19 -20.06 14.02
C ARG A 50 1.45 -19.25 14.26
N SER A 51 1.70 -18.88 15.51
CA SER A 51 2.93 -18.18 15.92
C SER A 51 4.12 -19.12 16.06
N ASN A 52 3.88 -20.44 16.13
CA ASN A 52 4.90 -21.47 16.21
C ASN A 52 4.91 -22.33 14.93
N PHE A 53 6.10 -22.58 14.39
CA PHE A 53 6.28 -23.35 13.16
C PHE A 53 5.84 -24.81 13.31
N TYR A 54 6.11 -25.44 14.45
CA TYR A 54 5.80 -26.84 14.70
C TYR A 54 4.28 -27.08 14.76
N ASP A 55 3.53 -26.18 15.41
CA ASP A 55 2.06 -26.26 15.44
C ASP A 55 1.48 -26.22 14.02
N GLY A 56 2.07 -25.42 13.13
CA GLY A 56 1.71 -25.39 11.72
C GLY A 56 1.98 -26.71 11.00
N LEU A 57 3.10 -27.37 11.28
CA LEU A 57 3.41 -28.70 10.73
C LEU A 57 2.38 -29.75 11.17
N VAL A 58 2.08 -29.80 12.48
CA VAL A 58 1.08 -30.72 13.05
C VAL A 58 -0.29 -30.49 12.41
N ASP A 59 -0.73 -29.23 12.31
CA ASP A 59 -2.02 -28.90 11.67
C ASP A 59 -2.04 -29.27 10.19
N SER A 60 -0.94 -29.05 9.46
CA SER A 60 -0.84 -29.34 8.02
C SER A 60 -0.92 -30.84 7.74
N ASP A 61 -0.26 -31.66 8.56
CA ASP A 61 -0.32 -33.11 8.48
C ASP A 61 -1.72 -33.62 8.84
N HIS A 62 -2.28 -33.16 9.97
CA HIS A 62 -3.63 -33.56 10.39
C HIS A 62 -4.70 -33.19 9.35
N GLN A 63 -4.59 -32.03 8.70
CA GLN A 63 -5.55 -31.58 7.69
C GLN A 63 -5.24 -32.08 6.27
N GLN A 64 -4.10 -32.74 6.05
CA GLN A 64 -3.59 -33.14 4.74
C GLN A 64 -3.59 -31.97 3.73
N LYS A 65 -3.08 -30.82 4.17
CA LYS A 65 -2.99 -29.59 3.37
C LYS A 65 -1.55 -29.06 3.34
N PRO A 66 -1.12 -28.38 2.26
CA PRO A 66 0.18 -27.72 2.22
C PRO A 66 0.33 -26.69 3.35
N LEU A 67 1.54 -26.59 3.90
CA LEU A 67 1.90 -25.55 4.86
C LEU A 67 2.29 -24.27 4.13
N LEU A 68 1.61 -23.17 4.43
CA LEU A 68 2.05 -21.82 4.06
C LEU A 68 2.91 -21.25 5.20
N LEU A 69 4.21 -21.05 4.93
CA LEU A 69 5.14 -20.44 5.86
C LEU A 69 5.35 -18.96 5.52
N TRP A 70 4.90 -18.06 6.41
CA TRP A 70 5.18 -16.63 6.32
C TRP A 70 6.25 -16.26 7.35
N VAL A 71 7.40 -15.81 6.87
CA VAL A 71 8.52 -15.41 7.72
C VAL A 71 9.01 -14.03 7.32
N MET A 72 9.22 -13.16 8.31
CA MET A 72 9.84 -11.87 8.09
C MET A 72 11.36 -12.06 8.17
N ASN A 73 11.97 -12.48 7.07
CA ASN A 73 13.42 -12.66 6.99
C ASN A 73 14.08 -11.30 6.70
N GLY A 74 14.50 -10.59 7.75
CA GLY A 74 15.27 -9.36 7.64
C GLY A 74 15.71 -8.85 9.01
N HIS A 75 16.89 -8.23 9.09
CA HIS A 75 17.23 -7.42 10.25
C HIS A 75 16.14 -6.34 10.38
N PRO A 76 15.48 -6.13 11.55
CA PRO A 76 14.36 -5.18 11.67
C PRO A 76 14.69 -3.73 11.23
N LEU A 77 15.97 -3.39 11.23
CA LEU A 77 16.56 -2.12 10.80
C LEU A 77 17.05 -2.12 9.33
N GLY A 78 16.90 -3.21 8.59
CA GLY A 78 17.34 -3.33 7.20
C GLY A 78 18.87 -3.28 6.99
N CYS A 79 19.68 -3.45 8.03
CA CYS A 79 21.13 -3.48 7.92
C CYS A 79 21.58 -4.84 7.37
N THR A 80 22.00 -4.88 6.10
CA THR A 80 22.79 -5.95 5.49
C THR A 80 24.18 -5.45 5.19
#